data_AF-T0ZV10-F1
#
_entry.id   AF-T0ZV10-F1
#
_cell.length_a   1.000
_cell.length_b   1.000
_cell.length_c   1.000
_cell.angle_alpha   90.00
_cell.angle_beta   90.00
_cell.angle_gamma   90.00
#
_symmetry.space_group_name_H-M   'P 1'
#
loop_
_entity.id
_entity.type
_entity.pdbx_description
1 polymer ?
#
loop_
_entity_poly.entity_id
_entity_poly.type
_entity_poly.pdbx_seq_one_letter_code
_entity_poly.pdbx_strand_id
1 'polypeptide(L)'
;MLYANLTTARPAKIVSKIEEEEAAHVLELFLDTQKNQPRIVSEDVQLWDRPHGTSIELVLRARYVRGRQSPYEYLRGTAIVNPHARILLVEPDGTRVTFERATTDLPPLAKETLPHPYGLELGELGYFLKSTKRGTLLDFLTKDLQGVSTRAAREVLAQCGLPNARAPASVHSEEQEKLLTALHGVGLVAPSGDCLSP
;
A
#
# COMPACT_ATOMS: atom_id res chain seq x y z
N MET A 1 13.09 10.36 2.37
CA MET A 1 14.13 9.62 3.13
C MET A 1 15.40 9.43 2.31
N LEU A 2 15.45 8.49 1.36
CA LEU A 2 16.68 8.12 0.63
C LEU A 2 17.42 9.33 0.00
N TYR A 3 16.72 10.16 -0.77
CA TYR A 3 17.33 11.34 -1.41
C TYR A 3 17.84 12.37 -0.41
N ALA A 4 17.14 12.58 0.70
CA ALA A 4 17.54 13.51 1.76
C ALA A 4 18.86 13.06 2.40
N ASN A 5 18.92 11.81 2.86
CA ASN A 5 20.12 11.23 3.46
C ASN A 5 21.34 11.28 2.52
N LEU A 6 21.12 11.01 1.23
CA LEU A 6 22.18 11.05 0.22
C LEU A 6 22.70 12.47 -0.04
N THR A 7 21.83 13.47 -0.04
CA THR A 7 22.20 14.85 -0.43
C THR A 7 22.70 15.71 0.72
N THR A 8 22.28 15.45 1.95
CA THR A 8 22.60 16.31 3.10
C THR A 8 23.29 15.57 4.24
N ALA A 9 23.35 14.23 4.20
CA ALA A 9 23.88 13.40 5.27
C ALA A 9 23.30 13.73 6.66
N ARG A 10 22.07 14.27 6.70
CA ARG A 10 21.32 14.51 7.94
C ARG A 10 20.29 13.41 8.13
N PRO A 11 20.06 12.94 9.37
CA PRO A 11 19.01 11.98 9.64
C PRO A 11 17.65 12.63 9.39
N ALA A 12 16.67 11.81 9.05
CA ALA A 12 15.28 12.24 9.09
C ALA A 12 14.76 12.19 10.51
N LYS A 13 14.04 13.22 10.92
CA LYS A 13 13.42 13.29 12.23
C LYS A 13 11.94 12.96 12.10
N ILE A 14 11.50 11.92 12.80
CA ILE A 14 10.12 11.44 12.82
C ILE A 14 9.61 11.59 14.25
N VAL A 15 8.47 12.24 14.42
CA VAL A 15 7.78 12.35 15.71
C VAL A 15 6.40 11.72 15.55
N SER A 16 6.06 10.69 16.32
CA SER A 16 4.77 10.00 16.20
C SER A 16 4.16 9.71 17.56
N LYS A 17 2.83 9.78 17.65
CA LYS A 17 2.06 9.48 18.86
C LYS A 17 0.71 8.88 18.47
N ILE A 18 0.37 7.75 19.07
CA ILE A 18 -0.97 7.16 18.99
C ILE A 18 -1.86 7.75 20.09
N GLU A 19 -3.18 7.66 19.94
CA GLU A 19 -4.13 8.33 20.85
C GLU A 19 -4.03 7.81 22.30
N GLU A 20 -3.63 6.56 22.47
CA GLU A 20 -3.48 5.89 23.76
C GLU A 20 -2.17 6.23 24.48
N GLU A 21 -1.19 6.83 23.80
CA GLU A 21 0.12 7.16 24.37
C GLU A 21 0.12 8.56 25.01
N GLU A 22 0.81 8.72 26.15
CA GLU A 22 0.92 10.01 26.82
C GLU A 22 1.95 10.93 26.14
N ALA A 23 3.01 10.35 25.59
CA ALA A 23 4.14 11.06 25.00
C ALA A 23 4.44 10.56 23.58
N ALA A 24 5.04 11.41 22.75
CA ALA A 24 5.39 11.09 21.37
C ALA A 24 6.79 10.50 21.27
N HIS A 25 6.92 9.45 20.48
CA HIS A 25 8.21 8.88 20.09
C HIS A 25 8.91 9.77 19.07
N VAL A 26 10.17 10.09 19.33
CA VAL A 26 11.06 10.87 18.46
C VAL A 26 12.16 9.96 17.96
N LEU A 27 12.24 9.77 16.65
CA LEU A 27 13.24 8.94 16.01
C LEU A 27 14.07 9.75 15.02
N GLU A 28 15.38 9.62 15.09
CA GLU A 28 16.29 10.07 14.05
C GLU A 28 16.82 8.88 13.26
N LEU A 29 16.56 8.85 11.96
CA LEU A 29 16.75 7.65 11.15
C LEU A 29 17.56 7.89 9.88
N PHE A 30 18.54 7.01 9.65
CA PHE A 30 19.20 6.78 8.37
C PHE A 30 18.72 5.49 7.71
N LEU A 31 18.94 5.39 6.40
CA LEU A 31 18.74 4.15 5.64
C LEU A 31 20.11 3.61 5.24
N ASP A 32 20.44 2.41 5.67
CA ASP A 32 21.57 1.64 5.13
C ASP A 32 21.15 1.08 3.78
N THR A 33 21.66 1.67 2.70
CA THR A 33 21.32 1.29 1.34
C THR A 33 21.95 -0.04 0.90
N GLN A 34 23.01 -0.52 1.57
CA GLN A 34 23.62 -1.80 1.24
C GLN A 34 22.78 -2.95 1.80
N LYS A 35 22.29 -2.80 3.05
CA LYS A 35 21.48 -3.83 3.72
C LYS A 35 19.98 -3.65 3.54
N ASN A 36 19.54 -2.52 2.98
CA ASN A 36 18.15 -2.10 2.92
C ASN A 36 17.49 -2.13 4.32
N GLN A 37 18.20 -1.62 5.32
CA GLN A 37 17.78 -1.62 6.72
C GLN A 37 17.81 -0.22 7.31
N PRO A 38 16.86 0.13 8.20
CA PRO A 38 16.93 1.37 8.94
C PRO A 38 18.10 1.34 9.92
N ARG A 39 18.79 2.47 10.06
CA ARG A 39 19.77 2.72 11.12
C ARG A 39 19.25 3.85 12.00
N ILE A 40 18.88 3.50 13.23
CA ILE A 40 18.42 4.44 14.24
C ILE A 40 19.65 5.15 14.82
N VAL A 41 19.63 6.49 14.81
CA VAL A 41 20.69 7.34 15.36
C VAL A 41 20.37 7.72 16.79
N SER A 42 19.13 8.14 17.02
CA SER A 42 18.58 8.42 18.35
C SER A 42 17.12 7.99 18.39
N GLU A 43 16.70 7.64 19.60
CA GLU A 43 15.33 7.32 19.95
C GLU A 43 15.07 7.97 21.30
N ASP A 44 14.12 8.89 21.32
CA ASP A 44 13.73 9.69 22.48
C ASP A 44 12.21 9.72 22.59
N VAL A 45 11.73 10.21 23.73
CA VAL A 45 10.30 10.45 23.97
C VAL A 45 10.14 11.90 24.40
N GLN A 46 9.16 12.60 23.82
CA GLN A 46 8.87 13.99 24.17
C GLN A 46 7.37 14.19 24.41
N LEU A 47 7.04 15.13 25.29
CA LEU A 47 5.67 15.62 25.41
C LEU A 47 5.26 16.28 24.09
N TRP A 48 4.04 16.01 23.65
CA TRP A 48 3.49 16.56 22.42
C TRP A 48 2.07 17.05 22.64
N ASP A 49 1.83 18.31 22.25
CA ASP A 49 0.58 19.02 22.53
C ASP A 49 -0.65 18.46 21.81
N ARG A 50 -0.46 17.50 20.90
CA ARG A 50 -1.53 16.88 20.13
C ARG A 50 -1.93 15.52 20.73
N PRO A 51 -3.21 15.14 20.62
CA PRO A 51 -3.66 13.83 21.07
C PRO A 51 -2.97 12.70 20.30
N HIS A 52 -2.87 12.82 18.97
CA HIS A 52 -2.23 11.83 18.10
C HIS A 52 -1.69 12.47 16.82
N GLY A 53 -0.86 11.73 16.08
CA GLY A 53 -0.43 12.07 14.73
C GLY A 53 1.01 11.66 14.42
N THR A 54 1.50 12.08 13.25
CA THR A 54 2.90 11.87 12.84
C THR A 54 3.43 13.12 12.15
N SER A 55 4.64 13.55 12.53
CA SER A 55 5.39 14.63 11.90
C SER A 55 6.67 14.06 11.32
N ILE A 56 6.99 14.45 10.08
CA ILE A 56 8.19 14.01 9.37
C ILE A 56 8.95 15.25 8.91
N GLU A 57 10.20 15.36 9.35
CA GLU A 57 11.11 16.43 8.96
C GLU A 57 12.27 15.85 8.15
N LEU A 58 12.51 16.43 6.98
CA LEU A 58 13.55 16.02 6.04
C LEU A 58 14.36 17.24 5.59
N VAL A 59 15.68 17.15 5.70
CA VAL A 59 16.58 18.16 5.13
C VAL A 59 17.15 17.62 3.83
N LEU A 60 16.86 18.29 2.71
CA LEU A 60 17.28 17.85 1.38
C LEU A 60 17.80 19.02 0.54
N ARG A 61 18.73 18.74 -0.38
CA ARG A 61 19.20 19.74 -1.34
C ARG A 61 18.24 19.76 -2.53
N ALA A 62 17.39 20.78 -2.63
CA ALA A 62 16.53 21.00 -3.79
C ALA A 62 16.31 22.49 -4.06
N ARG A 63 15.79 22.79 -5.25
CA ARG A 63 15.33 24.13 -5.62
C ARG A 63 13.82 24.21 -5.40
N TYR A 64 13.36 25.16 -4.60
CA TYR A 64 11.94 25.46 -4.47
C TYR A 64 11.46 26.17 -5.75
N VAL A 65 10.54 25.54 -6.50
CA VAL A 65 10.03 26.08 -7.76
C VAL A 65 8.65 26.71 -7.52
N ARG A 66 8.45 27.93 -8.04
CA ARG A 66 7.16 28.62 -8.08
C ARG A 66 6.55 28.50 -9.48
N GLY A 67 5.21 28.49 -9.59
CA GLY A 67 4.46 28.37 -10.84
C GLY A 67 3.72 27.04 -11.00
N ARG A 68 3.52 26.57 -12.23
CA ARG A 68 2.63 25.43 -12.53
C ARG A 68 3.05 24.09 -11.91
N GLN A 69 4.35 23.89 -11.70
CA GLN A 69 4.92 22.67 -11.08
C GLN A 69 5.30 22.91 -9.61
N SER A 70 4.74 23.93 -8.98
CA SER A 70 5.06 24.27 -7.60
C SER A 70 4.34 23.34 -6.61
N PRO A 71 4.87 23.19 -5.38
CA PRO A 71 4.15 22.55 -4.28
C PRO A 71 2.78 23.19 -4.02
N TYR A 72 2.65 24.50 -4.23
CA TYR A 72 1.38 25.21 -4.09
C TYR A 72 0.30 24.69 -5.04
N GLU A 73 0.57 24.59 -6.34
CA GLU A 73 -0.42 24.10 -7.31
C GLU A 73 -0.78 22.63 -7.07
N TYR A 74 0.20 21.81 -6.65
CA TYR A 74 -0.06 20.43 -6.26
C TYR A 74 -1.03 20.35 -5.06
N LEU A 75 -0.76 21.11 -3.99
CA LEU A 75 -1.61 21.13 -2.80
C LEU A 75 -2.98 21.76 -3.07
N ARG A 76 -3.06 22.76 -3.95
CA ARG A 76 -4.31 23.33 -4.43
C ARG A 76 -5.17 22.29 -5.15
N GLY A 77 -4.59 21.54 -6.09
CA GLY A 77 -5.28 20.43 -6.77
C GLY A 77 -5.72 19.34 -5.79
N THR A 78 -4.86 19.01 -4.83
CA THR A 78 -5.15 18.03 -3.78
C THR A 78 -6.33 18.48 -2.91
N ALA A 79 -6.37 19.75 -2.51
CA ALA A 79 -7.47 20.31 -1.71
C ALA A 79 -8.81 20.30 -2.47
N ILE A 80 -8.80 20.51 -3.79
CA ILE A 80 -10.01 20.45 -4.62
C ILE A 80 -10.58 19.03 -4.66
N VAL A 81 -9.73 18.02 -4.82
CA VAL A 81 -10.16 16.60 -4.88
C VAL A 81 -10.51 16.04 -3.49
N ASN A 82 -9.90 16.59 -2.43
CA ASN A 82 -10.10 16.14 -1.05
C ASN A 82 -10.77 17.25 -0.20
N PRO A 83 -12.05 17.58 -0.44
CA PRO A 83 -12.73 18.71 0.23
C PRO A 83 -12.91 18.50 1.74
N HIS A 84 -12.75 17.28 2.24
CA HIS A 84 -12.82 16.94 3.66
C HIS A 84 -11.51 17.25 4.42
N ALA A 85 -10.41 17.42 3.70
CA ALA A 85 -9.09 17.67 4.27
C ALA A 85 -8.87 19.17 4.50
N ARG A 86 -8.18 19.50 5.60
CA ARG A 86 -7.64 20.85 5.84
C ARG A 86 -6.13 20.81 5.64
N ILE A 87 -5.61 21.65 4.76
CA ILE A 87 -4.18 21.65 4.39
C ILE A 87 -3.59 23.03 4.70
N LEU A 88 -2.52 23.06 5.50
CA LEU A 88 -1.74 24.27 5.77
C LEU A 88 -0.38 24.15 5.07
N LEU A 89 -0.09 25.08 4.16
CA LEU A 89 1.22 25.24 3.54
C LEU A 89 1.92 26.45 4.15
N VAL A 90 3.18 26.26 4.56
CA VAL A 90 4.10 27.34 4.91
C VAL A 90 5.24 27.33 3.88
N GLU A 91 5.35 28.38 3.09
CA GLU A 91 6.39 28.51 2.07
C GLU A 91 7.74 28.95 2.69
N PRO A 92 8.87 28.77 1.97
CA PRO A 92 10.19 29.16 2.46
C PRO A 92 10.36 30.65 2.78
N ASP A 93 9.54 31.52 2.20
CA ASP A 93 9.51 32.96 2.50
C ASP A 93 8.62 33.32 3.70
N GLY A 94 8.03 32.32 4.35
CA GLY A 94 7.14 32.49 5.49
C GLY A 94 5.68 32.70 5.11
N THR A 95 5.34 32.76 3.82
CA THR A 95 3.95 32.88 3.37
C THR A 95 3.13 31.67 3.83
N ARG A 96 1.98 31.94 4.46
CA ARG A 96 1.07 30.91 4.95
C ARG A 96 -0.17 30.84 4.08
N VAL A 97 -0.46 29.67 3.53
CA VAL A 97 -1.66 29.40 2.75
C VAL A 97 -2.43 28.29 3.45
N THR A 98 -3.70 28.55 3.77
CA THR A 98 -4.57 27.55 4.36
C THR A 98 -5.68 27.21 3.40
N PHE A 99 -5.79 25.93 3.04
CA PHE A 99 -6.92 25.36 2.32
C PHE A 99 -7.87 24.77 3.36
N GLU A 100 -8.95 25.49 3.66
CA GLU A 100 -9.96 25.05 4.60
C GLU A 100 -10.83 23.94 4.00
N ARG A 101 -11.31 23.04 4.85
CA ARG A 101 -12.24 21.98 4.42
C ARG A 101 -13.56 22.58 3.97
N ALA A 102 -14.12 22.04 2.89
CA ALA A 102 -15.44 22.39 2.38
C ALA A 102 -16.54 21.45 2.91
N THR A 103 -16.20 20.24 3.33
CA THR A 103 -17.13 19.26 3.89
C THR A 103 -16.53 18.54 5.10
N THR A 104 -17.38 17.92 5.92
CA THR A 104 -16.99 16.97 6.96
C THR A 104 -17.33 15.54 6.58
N ASP A 105 -18.04 15.34 5.47
CA ASP A 105 -18.38 14.02 4.96
C ASP A 105 -17.13 13.33 4.40
N LEU A 106 -16.87 12.12 4.88
CA LEU A 106 -15.68 11.35 4.52
C LEU A 106 -16.04 10.36 3.41
N PRO A 107 -15.17 10.17 2.41
CA PRO A 107 -15.40 9.14 1.41
C PRO A 107 -15.39 7.75 2.07
N PRO A 108 -16.09 6.76 1.48
CA PRO A 108 -16.12 5.41 2.03
C PRO A 108 -14.71 4.83 2.07
N LEU A 109 -14.34 4.20 3.19
CA LEU A 109 -13.04 3.57 3.30
C LEU A 109 -12.94 2.40 2.32
N ALA A 110 -11.92 2.44 1.47
CA ALA A 110 -11.57 1.32 0.60
C ALA A 110 -11.28 0.08 1.46
N LYS A 111 -11.82 -1.06 1.04
CA LYS A 111 -11.62 -2.33 1.73
C LYS A 111 -10.55 -3.15 1.04
N GLU A 112 -9.75 -3.87 1.83
CA GLU A 112 -8.84 -4.86 1.28
C GLU A 112 -9.63 -5.97 0.60
N THR A 113 -9.22 -6.34 -0.61
CA THR A 113 -9.83 -7.40 -1.41
C THR A 113 -8.80 -8.40 -1.87
N LEU A 114 -9.23 -9.66 -2.03
CA LEU A 114 -8.39 -10.71 -2.60
C LEU A 114 -8.06 -10.41 -4.07
N PRO A 115 -6.93 -10.92 -4.58
CA PRO A 115 -6.57 -10.76 -5.98
C PRO A 115 -7.56 -11.51 -6.89
N HIS A 116 -7.91 -10.89 -8.02
CA HIS A 116 -8.78 -11.49 -9.03
C HIS A 116 -7.95 -12.25 -10.09
N PRO A 117 -8.33 -13.48 -10.50
CA PRO A 117 -7.52 -14.30 -11.41
C PRO A 117 -7.17 -13.67 -12.75
N TYR A 118 -8.07 -12.89 -13.36
CA TYR A 118 -7.80 -12.21 -14.65
C TYR A 118 -6.64 -11.19 -14.62
N GLY A 119 -6.25 -10.72 -13.43
CA GLY A 119 -5.12 -9.81 -13.28
C GLY A 119 -3.84 -10.49 -12.84
N LEU A 120 -3.84 -11.83 -12.69
CA LEU A 120 -2.67 -12.56 -12.22
C LEU A 120 -1.72 -12.90 -13.35
N GLU A 121 -0.44 -12.75 -13.07
CA GLU A 121 0.63 -13.28 -13.90
C GLU A 121 1.21 -14.58 -13.32
N LEU A 122 1.94 -15.33 -14.14
CA LEU A 122 2.50 -16.64 -13.75
C LEU A 122 3.36 -16.55 -12.48
N GLY A 123 4.19 -15.50 -12.36
CA GLY A 123 5.05 -15.29 -11.20
C GLY A 123 4.27 -15.02 -9.92
N GLU A 124 3.15 -14.29 -10.02
CA GLU A 124 2.29 -13.95 -8.89
C GLU A 124 1.50 -15.18 -8.44
N LEU A 125 0.94 -15.94 -9.39
CA LEU A 125 0.29 -17.21 -9.09
C LEU A 125 1.26 -18.17 -8.38
N GLY A 126 2.49 -18.29 -8.88
CA GLY A 126 3.52 -19.12 -8.26
C GLY A 126 3.92 -18.64 -6.86
N TYR A 127 3.92 -17.32 -6.61
CA TYR A 127 4.11 -16.76 -5.28
C TYR A 127 2.94 -17.13 -4.35
N PHE A 128 1.69 -16.91 -4.78
CA PHE A 128 0.51 -17.22 -3.98
C PHE A 128 0.37 -18.70 -3.65
N LEU A 129 0.68 -19.59 -4.60
CA LEU A 129 0.69 -21.04 -4.39
C LEU A 129 1.71 -21.48 -3.33
N LYS A 130 2.82 -20.75 -3.17
CA LYS A 130 3.84 -21.02 -2.15
C LYS A 130 3.56 -20.35 -0.82
N SER A 131 2.96 -19.15 -0.83
CA SER A 131 2.69 -18.36 0.38
C SER A 131 1.37 -18.73 1.07
N THR A 132 0.46 -19.41 0.36
CA THR A 132 -0.83 -19.82 0.91
C THR A 132 -0.68 -20.77 2.09
N LYS A 133 -1.58 -20.61 3.08
CA LYS A 133 -1.71 -21.52 4.23
C LYS A 133 -2.71 -22.65 3.96
N ARG A 134 -3.34 -22.70 2.78
CA ARG A 134 -4.37 -23.68 2.45
C ARG A 134 -3.74 -25.04 2.15
N GLY A 135 -4.39 -26.11 2.63
CA GLY A 135 -3.92 -27.48 2.40
C GLY A 135 -4.26 -28.05 1.03
N THR A 136 -5.26 -27.50 0.33
CA THR A 136 -5.76 -28.02 -0.94
C THR A 136 -5.85 -26.94 -2.01
N LEU A 137 -5.66 -27.33 -3.28
CA LEU A 137 -5.84 -26.44 -4.42
C LEU A 137 -7.26 -25.90 -4.53
N LEU A 138 -8.26 -26.72 -4.21
CA LEU A 138 -9.66 -26.28 -4.21
C LEU A 138 -9.90 -25.15 -3.19
N ASP A 139 -9.33 -25.28 -1.98
CA ASP A 139 -9.43 -24.23 -0.96
C ASP A 139 -8.66 -22.98 -1.37
N PHE A 140 -7.47 -23.12 -1.95
CA PHE A 140 -6.69 -21.99 -2.47
C PHE A 140 -7.50 -21.19 -3.50
N LEU A 141 -7.98 -21.85 -4.55
CA LEU A 141 -8.70 -21.19 -5.63
C LEU A 141 -9.97 -20.49 -5.15
N THR A 142 -10.66 -21.04 -4.15
CA THR A 142 -11.94 -20.49 -3.70
C THR A 142 -11.83 -19.46 -2.57
N LYS A 143 -10.78 -19.51 -1.74
CA LYS A 143 -10.66 -18.67 -0.54
C LYS A 143 -9.58 -17.61 -0.62
N ASP A 144 -8.59 -17.79 -1.49
CA ASP A 144 -7.46 -16.85 -1.61
C ASP A 144 -7.53 -16.02 -2.90
N LEU A 145 -8.47 -16.34 -3.80
CA LEU A 145 -8.76 -15.58 -5.02
C LEU A 145 -10.19 -15.03 -5.00
N GLN A 146 -10.37 -13.84 -5.56
CA GLN A 146 -11.69 -13.22 -5.71
C GLN A 146 -12.42 -13.79 -6.93
N GLY A 147 -13.73 -13.97 -6.82
CA GLY A 147 -14.58 -14.28 -7.98
C GLY A 147 -14.56 -15.74 -8.46
N VAL A 148 -13.84 -16.63 -7.75
CA VAL A 148 -13.76 -18.05 -8.09
C VAL A 148 -14.77 -18.87 -7.26
N SER A 149 -15.84 -19.31 -7.91
CA SER A 149 -16.80 -20.23 -7.28
C SER A 149 -16.22 -21.64 -7.14
N THR A 150 -16.75 -22.45 -6.22
CA THR A 150 -16.36 -23.87 -6.10
C THR A 150 -16.58 -24.66 -7.38
N ARG A 151 -17.62 -24.30 -8.16
CA ARG A 151 -17.89 -24.89 -9.47
C ARG A 151 -16.78 -24.55 -10.46
N ALA A 152 -16.45 -23.26 -10.59
CA ALA A 152 -15.38 -22.79 -11.47
C ALA A 152 -14.02 -23.40 -11.07
N ALA A 153 -13.70 -23.43 -9.77
CA ALA A 153 -12.46 -24.04 -9.28
C ALA A 153 -12.34 -25.52 -9.67
N ARG A 154 -13.42 -26.31 -9.54
CA ARG A 154 -13.42 -27.72 -9.96
C ARG A 154 -13.28 -27.89 -11.46
N GLU A 155 -13.92 -27.02 -12.23
CA GLU A 155 -13.84 -27.02 -13.70
C GLU A 155 -12.41 -26.71 -14.17
N VAL A 156 -11.78 -25.67 -13.61
CA VAL A 156 -10.38 -25.31 -13.86
C VAL A 156 -9.46 -26.49 -13.51
N LEU A 157 -9.60 -27.07 -12.32
CA LEU A 157 -8.74 -28.19 -11.90
C LEU A 157 -8.93 -29.43 -12.78
N ALA A 158 -10.15 -29.71 -13.23
CA ALA A 158 -10.44 -30.79 -14.16
C ALA A 158 -9.81 -30.56 -15.54
N GLN A 159 -9.88 -29.34 -16.07
CA GLN A 159 -9.22 -28.97 -17.34
C GLN A 159 -7.70 -29.14 -17.27
N CYS A 160 -7.10 -28.84 -16.11
CA CYS A 160 -5.65 -28.98 -15.90
C CYS A 160 -5.21 -30.41 -15.52
N GLY A 161 -6.14 -31.33 -15.27
CA GLY A 161 -5.82 -32.68 -14.77
C GLY A 161 -5.23 -32.69 -13.35
N LEU A 162 -5.54 -31.68 -12.54
CA LEU A 162 -5.00 -31.53 -11.17
C LEU A 162 -6.00 -32.06 -10.12
N PRO A 163 -5.56 -32.85 -9.12
CA PRO A 163 -6.43 -33.31 -8.06
C PRO A 163 -6.83 -32.18 -7.11
N ASN A 164 -8.10 -32.14 -6.69
CA ASN A 164 -8.63 -31.13 -5.77
C ASN A 164 -7.87 -31.06 -4.44
N ALA A 165 -7.46 -32.22 -3.91
CA ALA A 165 -6.78 -32.35 -2.63
C ALA A 165 -5.25 -32.15 -2.72
N ARG A 166 -4.72 -31.82 -3.89
CA ARG A 166 -3.28 -31.57 -4.06
C ARG A 166 -2.86 -30.34 -3.26
N ALA A 167 -1.67 -30.40 -2.67
CA ALA A 167 -1.09 -29.28 -1.96
C ALA A 167 -0.70 -28.15 -2.93
N PRO A 168 -1.13 -26.89 -2.70
CA PRO A 168 -0.80 -25.75 -3.58
C PRO A 168 0.71 -25.57 -3.83
N ALA A 169 1.53 -25.76 -2.80
CA ALA A 169 2.98 -25.60 -2.89
C ALA A 169 3.69 -26.64 -3.77
N SER A 170 3.00 -27.74 -4.12
CA SER A 170 3.54 -28.81 -4.97
C SER A 170 3.28 -28.62 -6.47
N VAL A 171 2.67 -27.50 -6.88
CA VAL A 171 2.38 -27.20 -8.29
C VAL A 171 3.60 -26.53 -8.93
N HIS A 172 4.14 -27.14 -9.98
CA HIS A 172 5.35 -26.69 -10.68
C HIS A 172 5.04 -25.79 -11.89
N SER A 173 6.06 -25.12 -12.44
CA SER A 173 5.90 -24.05 -13.45
C SER A 173 5.00 -24.40 -14.64
N GLU A 174 5.14 -25.59 -15.24
CA GLU A 174 4.29 -26.01 -16.38
C GLU A 174 2.82 -26.19 -15.98
N GLU A 175 2.56 -26.64 -14.76
CA GLU A 175 1.20 -26.81 -14.22
C GLU A 175 0.60 -25.46 -13.82
N GLN A 176 1.42 -24.52 -13.36
CA GLN A 176 1.00 -23.15 -13.06
C GLN A 176 0.56 -22.42 -14.33
N GLU A 177 1.28 -22.58 -15.45
CA GLU A 177 0.91 -21.98 -16.73
C GLU A 177 -0.43 -22.52 -17.25
N LYS A 178 -0.63 -23.84 -17.15
CA LYS A 178 -1.91 -24.49 -17.47
C LYS A 178 -3.03 -23.99 -16.57
N LEU A 179 -2.77 -23.86 -15.27
CA LEU A 179 -3.74 -23.37 -14.29
C LEU A 179 -4.15 -21.93 -14.58
N LEU A 180 -3.19 -21.06 -14.88
CA LEU A 180 -3.44 -19.65 -15.21
C LEU A 180 -4.25 -19.52 -16.49
N THR A 181 -3.87 -20.27 -17.53
CA THR A 181 -4.58 -20.28 -18.81
C THR A 181 -6.03 -20.74 -18.64
N ALA A 182 -6.25 -21.78 -17.83
CA ALA A 182 -7.59 -22.27 -17.50
C ALA A 182 -8.40 -21.24 -16.69
N LEU A 183 -7.77 -20.56 -15.71
CA LEU A 183 -8.42 -19.49 -14.94
C LEU A 183 -8.87 -18.33 -15.83
N HIS A 184 -8.08 -17.96 -16.84
CA HIS A 184 -8.46 -16.94 -17.82
C HIS A 184 -9.55 -17.39 -18.79
N GLY A 185 -9.62 -18.69 -19.06
CA GLY A 185 -10.62 -19.27 -19.98
C GLY A 185 -12.00 -19.51 -19.36
N VAL A 186 -12.13 -19.52 -18.03
CA VAL A 186 -13.39 -19.80 -17.33
C VAL A 186 -14.15 -18.50 -17.02
N GLY A 187 -15.49 -18.56 -17.07
CA GLY A 187 -16.36 -17.46 -16.67
C GLY A 187 -16.34 -17.24 -15.15
N LEU A 188 -15.50 -16.32 -14.69
CA LEU A 188 -15.38 -15.93 -13.29
C LEU A 188 -16.33 -14.78 -12.95
N VAL A 189 -16.66 -14.64 -11.67
CA VAL A 189 -17.48 -13.52 -11.19
C VAL A 189 -16.62 -12.25 -11.21
N ALA A 190 -17.17 -11.15 -11.72
CA ALA A 190 -16.46 -9.88 -11.80
C ALA A 190 -15.93 -9.41 -10.42
N PRO A 191 -14.78 -8.73 -10.39
CA PRO A 191 -14.23 -8.18 -9.15
C PRO A 191 -15.18 -7.14 -8.54
N SER A 192 -15.24 -7.10 -7.21
CA SER A 192 -16.01 -6.07 -6.49
C SER A 192 -15.32 -4.71 -6.61
N GLY A 193 -16.12 -3.64 -6.72
CA GLY A 193 -15.63 -2.25 -6.67
C GLY A 193 -15.33 -1.74 -5.25
N ASP A 194 -15.54 -2.56 -4.21
CA ASP A 194 -15.35 -2.16 -2.80
C ASP A 194 -13.88 -1.79 -2.46
N CYS A 195 -12.92 -2.20 -3.30
CA CYS A 195 -11.51 -1.82 -3.17
C CYS A 195 -11.23 -0.38 -3.63
N LEU A 196 -12.22 0.29 -4.22
CA LEU A 196 -12.11 1.67 -4.69
C LEU A 196 -12.85 2.61 -3.75
N SER A 197 -12.26 3.76 -3.48
CA SER A 197 -12.90 4.89 -2.80
C SER A 197 -13.06 6.01 -3.82
N PRO A 198 -14.28 6.25 -4.34
CA PRO A 198 -14.55 7.39 -5.20
C PRO A 198 -14.51 8.73 -4.45
#